data_AF-A0A1Y4KX29-F1
#
_entry.id   AF-A0A1Y4KX29-F1
#
_cell.length_a   1.000
_cell.length_b   1.000
_cell.length_c   1.000
_cell.angle_alpha   90.00
_cell.angle_beta   90.00
_cell.angle_gamma   90.00
#
_symmetry.space_group_name_H-M   'P 1'
#
loop_
_entity.id
_entity.type
_entity.pdbx_description
1 polymer ?
#
loop_
_entity_poly.entity_id
_entity_poly.type
_entity_poly.pdbx_seq_one_letter_code
_entity_poly.pdbx_strand_id
1 'polypeptide(L)'
;LVKRTYTATLGEQATFEITDEYFQKILNGAQTVQIVATDSAGKSSTLSLTFTKAVHKTVITLSEPLAVEEQITVAVLAITGKIPADATQLVELTNNGNDAEPVWEDATADVKAGRNYVFKNKSQSAGWAFNFRVTVERGASGEDGNIVSIQGGFQ
;
A
#
# COMPACT_ATOMS: atom_id res chain seq x y z
N LEU A 1 12.01 -16.82 -5.84
CA LEU A 1 12.81 -15.56 -5.80
C LEU A 1 14.07 -15.86 -4.98
N VAL A 2 15.26 -15.43 -5.44
CA VAL A 2 16.48 -15.51 -4.61
C VAL A 2 16.64 -14.18 -3.88
N LYS A 3 16.65 -14.19 -2.55
CA LYS A 3 16.78 -12.95 -1.75
C LYS A 3 18.22 -12.49 -1.63
N ARG A 4 19.14 -13.43 -1.39
CA ARG A 4 20.54 -13.17 -1.07
C ARG A 4 21.39 -14.39 -1.39
N THR A 5 22.58 -14.12 -1.93
CA THR A 5 23.72 -15.05 -1.93
C THR A 5 24.77 -14.49 -0.99
N TYR A 6 25.40 -15.34 -0.18
CA TYR A 6 26.32 -14.91 0.86
C TYR A 6 27.41 -15.97 1.08
N THR A 7 28.67 -15.55 1.20
CA THR A 7 29.79 -16.41 1.57
C THR A 7 29.94 -16.39 3.08
N ALA A 8 29.69 -17.52 3.74
CA ALA A 8 29.75 -17.62 5.19
C ALA A 8 31.18 -17.81 5.70
N THR A 9 31.52 -17.14 6.81
CA THR A 9 32.74 -17.38 7.59
C THR A 9 32.47 -18.41 8.67
N LEU A 10 33.38 -19.37 8.85
CA LEU A 10 33.24 -20.38 9.89
C LEU A 10 33.21 -19.75 11.29
N GLY A 11 32.20 -20.10 12.09
CA GLY A 11 32.03 -19.62 13.46
C GLY A 11 31.31 -18.27 13.58
N GLU A 12 31.00 -17.61 12.47
CA GLU A 12 30.25 -16.35 12.48
C GLU A 12 28.74 -16.59 12.32
N GLN A 13 27.95 -15.80 13.04
CA GLN A 13 26.50 -15.77 12.86
C GLN A 13 26.13 -14.88 11.66
N ALA A 14 25.22 -15.37 10.82
CA ALA A 14 24.61 -14.58 9.77
C ALA A 14 23.09 -14.59 9.94
N THR A 15 22.46 -13.42 9.86
CA THR A 15 20.99 -13.25 9.89
C THR A 15 20.50 -12.84 8.50
N PHE A 16 19.25 -13.16 8.16
CA PHE A 16 18.57 -12.61 6.99
C PHE A 16 17.12 -12.32 7.34
N GLU A 17 16.56 -11.30 6.69
CA GLU A 17 15.17 -10.90 6.87
C GLU A 17 14.48 -10.75 5.51
N ILE A 18 13.17 -10.92 5.53
CA ILE A 18 12.28 -10.73 4.39
C ILE A 18 11.33 -9.59 4.77
N THR A 19 11.68 -8.37 4.39
CA THR A 19 10.94 -7.14 4.74
C THR A 19 10.54 -6.35 3.49
N ASP A 20 9.74 -5.30 3.70
CA ASP A 20 9.48 -4.20 2.76
C ASP A 20 9.04 -4.67 1.37
N GLU A 21 9.61 -4.04 0.34
CA GLU A 21 9.33 -4.28 -1.07
C GLU A 21 9.54 -5.76 -1.46
N TYR A 22 10.48 -6.46 -0.80
CA TYR A 22 10.70 -7.87 -1.09
C TYR A 22 9.55 -8.72 -0.56
N PHE A 23 9.07 -8.46 0.66
CA PHE A 23 7.91 -9.16 1.22
C PHE A 23 6.64 -8.86 0.40
N GLN A 24 6.49 -7.63 -0.11
CA GLN A 24 5.36 -7.24 -0.97
C GLN A 24 5.29 -8.05 -2.27
N LYS A 25 6.44 -8.44 -2.85
CA LYS A 25 6.52 -9.26 -4.07
C LYS A 25 6.08 -10.71 -3.86
N ILE A 26 6.02 -11.19 -2.62
CA ILE A 26 5.59 -12.55 -2.29
C ILE A 26 4.07 -12.61 -2.38
N LEU A 27 3.54 -13.60 -3.10
CA LEU A 27 2.09 -13.78 -3.22
C LEU A 27 1.47 -14.20 -1.87
N ASN A 28 0.19 -13.89 -1.68
CA ASN A 28 -0.55 -14.44 -0.55
C ASN A 28 -0.66 -15.97 -0.68
N GLY A 29 -0.86 -16.65 0.45
CA GLY A 29 -0.94 -18.11 0.53
C GLY A 29 0.28 -18.75 1.20
N ALA A 30 0.36 -20.07 1.10
CA ALA A 30 1.45 -20.86 1.67
C ALA A 30 2.77 -20.57 0.93
N GLN A 31 3.81 -20.27 1.70
CA GLN A 31 5.14 -19.92 1.23
C GLN A 31 6.18 -20.82 1.90
N THR A 32 7.25 -21.12 1.17
CA THR A 32 8.41 -21.84 1.71
C THR A 32 9.67 -21.02 1.46
N VAL A 33 10.40 -20.70 2.51
CA VAL A 33 11.75 -20.15 2.46
C VAL A 33 12.73 -21.30 2.51
N GLN A 34 13.66 -21.34 1.55
CA GLN A 34 14.74 -22.31 1.52
C GLN A 34 16.08 -21.61 1.73
N ILE A 35 16.87 -22.13 2.67
CA ILE A 35 18.25 -21.73 2.92
C ILE A 35 19.11 -22.90 2.49
N VAL A 36 19.94 -22.68 1.47
CA VAL A 36 20.82 -23.71 0.91
C VAL A 36 22.26 -23.33 1.24
N ALA A 37 22.94 -24.17 2.01
CA ALA A 37 24.36 -24.05 2.31
C ALA A 37 25.14 -25.07 1.48
N THR A 38 26.15 -24.62 0.74
CA THR A 38 26.99 -25.47 -0.12
C THR A 38 28.45 -25.35 0.29
N ASP A 39 29.12 -26.48 0.49
CA ASP A 39 30.55 -26.52 0.83
C ASP A 39 31.46 -26.39 -0.42
N SER A 40 32.77 -26.29 -0.21
CA SER A 40 33.76 -26.18 -1.29
C SER A 40 33.88 -27.45 -2.14
N ALA A 41 33.37 -28.58 -1.67
CA ALA A 41 33.28 -29.83 -2.43
C ALA A 41 31.97 -29.93 -3.23
N GLY A 42 31.12 -28.90 -3.19
CA GLY A 42 29.85 -28.83 -3.91
C GLY A 42 28.69 -29.58 -3.23
N LYS A 43 28.86 -30.09 -2.00
CA LYS A 43 27.79 -30.75 -1.25
C LYS A 43 26.91 -29.70 -0.60
N SER A 44 25.59 -29.93 -0.58
CA SER A 44 24.63 -28.97 -0.03
C SER A 44 23.75 -29.56 1.07
N SER A 45 23.29 -28.67 1.96
CA SER A 45 22.25 -28.93 2.96
C SER A 45 21.19 -27.83 2.85
N THR A 46 19.91 -28.19 2.96
CA THR A 46 18.79 -27.25 2.81
C THR A 46 17.96 -27.22 4.09
N LEU A 47 17.72 -26.02 4.63
CA LEU A 47 16.71 -25.77 5.64
C LEU A 47 15.48 -25.16 4.95
N SER A 48 14.30 -25.75 5.18
CA SER A 48 13.02 -25.24 4.68
C SER A 48 12.17 -24.72 5.83
N LEU A 49 11.69 -23.49 5.71
CA LEU A 49 10.81 -22.82 6.66
C LEU A 49 9.52 -22.45 5.96
N THR A 50 8.37 -22.80 6.53
CA THR A 50 7.07 -22.49 5.92
C THR A 50 6.38 -21.35 6.67
N PHE A 51 5.65 -20.52 5.94
CA PHE A 51 4.78 -19.50 6.49
C PHE A 51 3.59 -19.27 5.56
N THR A 52 2.49 -18.71 6.07
CA THR A 52 1.36 -18.29 5.23
C THR A 52 1.32 -16.78 5.21
N LYS A 53 1.41 -16.18 4.01
CA LYS A 53 1.25 -14.74 3.83
C LYS A 53 -0.23 -14.42 3.61
N ALA A 54 -0.75 -13.48 4.38
CA ALA A 54 -2.09 -12.97 4.19
C ALA A 54 -2.08 -11.43 4.31
N VAL A 55 -2.33 -10.75 3.18
CA VAL A 55 -2.54 -9.30 3.15
C VAL A 55 -4.03 -9.05 3.04
N HIS A 56 -4.60 -8.47 4.09
CA HIS A 56 -6.04 -8.20 4.21
C HIS A 56 -6.41 -6.76 3.89
N LYS A 57 -5.46 -5.82 4.04
CA LYS A 57 -5.72 -4.40 3.92
C LYS A 57 -4.59 -3.71 3.19
N THR A 58 -4.94 -2.76 2.33
CA THR A 58 -4.01 -1.82 1.73
C THR A 58 -4.49 -0.39 1.94
N VAL A 59 -3.55 0.53 2.13
CA VAL A 59 -3.80 1.97 2.22
C VAL A 59 -2.84 2.64 1.26
N ILE A 60 -3.37 3.37 0.28
CA ILE A 60 -2.57 4.11 -0.70
C ILE A 60 -2.79 5.61 -0.47
N THR A 61 -1.71 6.36 -0.36
CA THR A 61 -1.67 7.81 -0.18
C THR A 61 -0.46 8.38 -0.94
N LEU A 62 -0.48 9.67 -1.27
CA LEU A 62 0.72 10.35 -1.74
C LEU A 62 1.69 10.49 -0.56
N SER A 63 2.99 10.28 -0.82
CA SER A 63 4.05 10.54 0.16
C SER A 63 4.20 12.04 0.45
N GLU A 64 3.95 12.86 -0.56
CA GLU A 64 3.98 14.33 -0.47
C GLU A 64 2.62 14.88 -0.95
N PRO A 65 1.89 15.64 -0.10
CA PRO A 65 0.70 16.36 -0.51
C PRO A 65 0.99 17.37 -1.64
N LEU A 66 0.00 17.62 -2.50
CA LEU A 66 0.12 18.54 -3.63
C LEU A 66 -0.27 19.95 -3.20
N ALA A 67 0.71 20.78 -2.89
CA ALA A 67 0.51 22.15 -2.44
C ALA A 67 -0.04 23.08 -3.55
N VAL A 68 -0.92 24.00 -3.15
CA VAL A 68 -1.46 25.07 -4.01
C VAL A 68 -1.58 26.39 -3.24
N GLU A 69 -1.69 27.50 -3.97
CA GLU A 69 -1.79 28.84 -3.38
C GLU A 69 -3.22 29.15 -2.88
N GLU A 70 -4.23 28.63 -3.57
CA GLU A 70 -5.64 28.90 -3.31
C GLU A 70 -6.35 27.72 -2.62
N GLN A 71 -7.51 28.01 -2.03
CA GLN A 71 -8.31 26.99 -1.37
C GLN A 71 -8.84 25.98 -2.38
N ILE A 72 -8.55 24.70 -2.14
CA ILE A 72 -9.17 23.59 -2.87
C ILE A 72 -10.62 23.43 -2.40
N THR A 73 -11.55 23.63 -3.33
CA THR A 73 -12.99 23.60 -3.07
C THR A 73 -13.63 22.30 -3.50
N VAL A 74 -13.12 21.68 -4.57
CA VAL A 74 -13.63 20.41 -5.09
C VAL A 74 -12.51 19.49 -5.58
N ALA A 75 -12.76 18.20 -5.53
CA ALA A 75 -11.89 17.19 -6.09
C ALA A 75 -12.68 16.06 -6.74
N VAL A 76 -12.11 15.44 -7.76
CA VAL A 76 -12.64 14.22 -8.37
C VAL A 76 -11.55 13.18 -8.38
N LEU A 77 -11.90 11.94 -8.01
CA LEU A 77 -11.00 10.80 -8.04
C LEU A 77 -11.69 9.65 -8.78
N ALA A 78 -10.91 8.90 -9.54
CA ALA A 78 -11.30 7.68 -10.22
C ALA A 78 -10.30 6.59 -9.86
N ILE A 79 -10.80 5.43 -9.46
CA ILE A 79 -9.99 4.26 -9.10
C ILE A 79 -10.31 3.18 -10.12
N THR A 80 -9.29 2.71 -10.83
CA THR A 80 -9.44 1.61 -11.79
C THR A 80 -8.79 0.34 -11.25
N GLY A 81 -9.33 -0.81 -11.64
CA GLY A 81 -8.89 -2.12 -11.19
C GLY A 81 -10.07 -3.02 -10.85
N LYS A 82 -9.79 -4.06 -10.07
CA LYS A 82 -10.79 -5.01 -9.57
C LYS A 82 -10.83 -4.92 -8.05
N ILE A 83 -11.91 -4.36 -7.51
CA ILE A 83 -12.20 -4.42 -6.08
C ILE A 83 -13.35 -5.42 -5.91
N PRO A 84 -13.17 -6.52 -5.17
CA PRO A 84 -14.24 -7.51 -4.94
C PRO A 84 -15.49 -6.86 -4.35
N ALA A 85 -16.67 -7.39 -4.68
CA ALA A 85 -17.93 -6.78 -4.28
C ALA A 85 -18.16 -6.77 -2.76
N ASP A 86 -17.56 -7.74 -2.05
CA ASP A 86 -17.62 -7.86 -0.60
C ASP A 86 -16.43 -7.20 0.11
N ALA A 87 -15.50 -6.57 -0.62
CA ALA A 87 -14.42 -5.79 -0.05
C ALA A 87 -14.93 -4.42 0.44
N THR A 88 -14.39 -3.95 1.55
CA THR A 88 -14.62 -2.59 2.02
C THR A 88 -13.70 -1.65 1.27
N GLN A 89 -14.24 -0.56 0.73
CA GLN A 89 -13.49 0.51 0.10
C GLN A 89 -13.88 1.83 0.76
N LEU A 90 -12.88 2.53 1.30
CA LEU A 90 -12.98 3.87 1.86
C LEU A 90 -12.05 4.79 1.07
N VAL A 91 -12.58 5.91 0.57
CA VAL A 91 -11.81 6.95 -0.12
C VAL A 91 -11.95 8.24 0.66
N GLU A 92 -10.86 8.69 1.25
CA GLU A 92 -10.78 9.94 1.99
C GLU A 92 -9.98 10.97 1.19
N LEU A 93 -10.42 12.22 1.20
CA LEU A 93 -9.71 13.34 0.59
C LEU A 93 -9.42 14.41 1.64
N THR A 94 -8.36 15.17 1.46
CA THR A 94 -8.05 16.34 2.30
C THR A 94 -7.59 17.50 1.42
N ASN A 95 -7.96 18.72 1.81
CA ASN A 95 -7.48 19.97 1.20
C ASN A 95 -6.41 20.68 2.06
N ASN A 96 -6.07 20.16 3.23
CA ASN A 96 -5.04 20.69 4.11
C ASN A 96 -3.98 19.61 4.45
N GLY A 97 -3.55 18.85 3.45
CA GLY A 97 -2.68 17.69 3.61
C GLY A 97 -1.30 17.95 4.24
N ASN A 98 -0.84 19.21 4.25
CA ASN A 98 0.41 19.63 4.90
C ASN A 98 0.24 19.95 6.39
N ASP A 99 -0.99 20.06 6.89
CA ASP A 99 -1.23 20.31 8.32
C ASP A 99 -0.71 19.14 9.15
N ALA A 100 -0.29 19.41 10.39
CA ALA A 100 0.13 18.36 11.31
C ALA A 100 -1.01 17.34 11.58
N GLU A 101 -2.26 17.82 11.55
CA GLU A 101 -3.48 17.02 11.65
C GLU A 101 -4.43 17.38 10.50
N PRO A 102 -4.25 16.81 9.29
CA PRO A 102 -5.13 17.10 8.16
C PRO A 102 -6.56 16.66 8.43
N VAL A 103 -7.52 17.42 7.91
CA VAL A 103 -8.94 17.07 7.96
C VAL A 103 -9.22 16.13 6.78
N TRP A 104 -9.44 14.85 7.10
CA TRP A 104 -9.83 13.83 6.14
C TRP A 104 -11.34 13.75 6.03
N GLU A 105 -11.86 13.85 4.81
CA GLU A 105 -13.29 13.77 4.53
C GLU A 105 -13.61 12.56 3.64
N ASP A 106 -14.67 11.82 3.98
CA ASP A 106 -15.10 10.64 3.22
C ASP A 106 -15.77 11.03 1.90
N ALA A 107 -15.10 10.72 0.79
CA ALA A 107 -15.54 10.95 -0.57
C ALA A 107 -15.97 9.65 -1.29
N THR A 108 -16.12 8.53 -0.56
CA THR A 108 -16.36 7.20 -1.14
C THR A 108 -17.57 7.17 -2.07
N ALA A 109 -18.68 7.77 -1.64
CA ALA A 109 -19.92 7.78 -2.41
C ALA A 109 -19.81 8.60 -3.71
N ASP A 110 -19.04 9.68 -3.69
CA ASP A 110 -18.83 10.52 -4.87
C ASP A 110 -17.85 9.88 -5.84
N VAL A 111 -16.76 9.30 -5.35
CA VAL A 111 -15.79 8.56 -6.17
C VAL A 111 -16.43 7.34 -6.85
N LYS A 112 -17.24 6.55 -6.12
CA LYS A 112 -17.98 5.42 -6.72
C LYS A 112 -18.99 5.85 -7.78
N ALA A 113 -19.50 7.07 -7.69
CA ALA A 113 -20.45 7.63 -8.64
C ALA A 113 -19.80 8.50 -9.73
N GLY A 114 -18.46 8.66 -9.71
CA GLY A 114 -17.74 9.53 -10.64
C GLY A 114 -18.11 11.02 -10.50
N ARG A 115 -18.47 11.48 -9.30
CA ARG A 115 -18.86 12.87 -9.01
C ARG A 115 -17.73 13.64 -8.36
N ASN A 116 -17.83 14.97 -8.43
CA ASN A 116 -16.99 15.87 -7.64
C ASN A 116 -17.37 15.76 -6.17
N TYR A 117 -16.35 15.59 -5.32
CA TYR A 117 -16.43 15.82 -3.89
C TYR A 117 -16.27 17.31 -3.60
N VAL A 118 -17.11 17.86 -2.73
CA VAL A 118 -17.04 19.28 -2.30
C VAL A 118 -16.51 19.34 -0.87
N PHE A 119 -15.34 19.96 -0.68
CA PHE A 119 -14.70 20.04 0.63
C PHE A 119 -15.52 20.89 1.61
N LYS A 120 -15.78 20.32 2.79
CA LYS A 120 -16.40 21.03 3.91
C LYS A 120 -15.37 21.78 4.72
N ASN A 121 -14.13 21.29 4.81
CA ASN A 121 -13.05 21.96 5.51
C ASN A 121 -12.71 23.29 4.83
N LYS A 122 -12.74 24.36 5.63
CA LYS A 122 -12.41 25.74 5.21
C LYS A 122 -11.21 26.34 5.94
N SER A 123 -10.43 25.52 6.65
CA SER A 123 -9.25 25.94 7.41
C SER A 123 -7.98 25.16 7.04
N GLN A 124 -6.84 25.81 7.18
CA GLN A 124 -5.51 25.22 7.09
C GLN A 124 -4.52 25.96 8.01
N SER A 125 -3.42 25.32 8.39
CA SER A 125 -2.33 25.88 9.18
C SER A 125 -0.95 25.87 8.48
N ALA A 126 -0.78 25.04 7.45
CA ALA A 126 0.48 24.81 6.74
C ALA A 126 0.34 24.92 5.21
N GLY A 127 -0.57 25.78 4.75
CA GLY A 127 -0.90 25.99 3.35
C GLY A 127 -1.93 24.99 2.83
N TRP A 128 -2.61 25.36 1.74
CA TRP A 128 -3.53 24.46 1.05
C TRP A 128 -2.74 23.37 0.33
N ALA A 129 -3.13 22.12 0.55
CA ALA A 129 -2.50 20.99 -0.09
C ALA A 129 -3.47 19.82 -0.24
N PHE A 130 -3.57 19.29 -1.45
CA PHE A 130 -4.39 18.13 -1.73
C PHE A 130 -3.67 16.84 -1.32
N ASN A 131 -4.38 15.93 -0.66
CA ASN A 131 -3.96 14.53 -0.59
C ASN A 131 -5.19 13.62 -0.60
N PHE A 132 -4.98 12.33 -0.85
CA PHE A 132 -6.00 11.30 -0.81
C PHE A 132 -5.53 10.11 0.01
N ARG A 133 -6.49 9.32 0.51
CA ARG A 133 -6.25 8.00 1.07
C ARG A 133 -7.27 7.02 0.52
N VAL A 134 -6.79 5.97 -0.14
CA VAL A 134 -7.63 4.85 -0.57
C VAL A 134 -7.32 3.66 0.31
N THR A 135 -8.29 3.29 1.14
CA THR A 135 -8.23 2.10 1.99
C THR A 135 -9.11 1.02 1.38
N VAL A 136 -8.53 -0.14 1.11
CA VAL A 136 -9.27 -1.33 0.67
C VAL A 136 -8.97 -2.49 1.61
N GLU A 137 -10.02 -3.14 2.09
CA GLU A 137 -9.94 -4.31 2.97
C GLU A 137 -10.70 -5.49 2.35
N ARG A 138 -10.04 -6.65 2.35
CA ARG A 138 -10.51 -7.89 1.72
C ARG A 138 -11.81 -8.37 2.37
N GLY A 139 -12.77 -8.74 1.54
CA GLY A 139 -14.02 -9.33 1.97
C GLY A 139 -13.89 -10.79 2.44
N ALA A 140 -14.96 -11.30 3.03
CA ALA A 140 -15.02 -12.66 3.58
C ALA A 140 -14.86 -13.77 2.52
N SER A 141 -15.17 -13.48 1.24
CA SER A 141 -15.00 -14.41 0.13
C SER A 141 -13.55 -14.82 -0.11
N GLY A 142 -12.60 -13.99 0.33
CA GLY A 142 -11.19 -14.16 0.00
C GLY A 142 -10.87 -13.86 -1.47
N GLU A 143 -11.83 -13.38 -2.27
CA GLU A 143 -11.63 -13.07 -3.69
C GLU A 143 -10.49 -12.07 -3.88
N ASP A 144 -9.65 -12.32 -4.89
CA ASP A 144 -8.54 -11.44 -5.22
C ASP A 144 -9.01 -10.18 -5.98
N GLY A 145 -8.33 -9.09 -5.67
CA GLY A 145 -8.51 -7.78 -6.29
C GLY A 145 -7.18 -7.04 -6.46
N ASN A 146 -7.22 -5.98 -7.25
CA ASN A 146 -6.07 -5.12 -7.52
C ASN A 146 -6.54 -3.68 -7.82
N ILE A 147 -5.69 -2.71 -7.48
CA ILE A 147 -5.81 -1.33 -7.94
C ILE A 147 -4.81 -1.16 -9.08
N VAL A 148 -5.26 -0.70 -10.23
CA VAL A 148 -4.43 -0.44 -11.42
C VAL A 148 -4.00 1.02 -11.47
N SER A 149 -4.94 1.94 -11.21
CA SER A 149 -4.63 3.36 -11.14
C SER A 149 -5.55 4.10 -10.18
N ILE A 150 -5.02 5.21 -9.66
CA ILE A 150 -5.78 6.25 -8.97
C ILE A 150 -5.48 7.53 -9.73
N GLN A 151 -6.52 8.16 -10.28
CA GLN A 151 -6.43 9.34 -11.12
C GLN A 151 -7.47 10.36 -10.70
N GLY A 152 -7.27 11.62 -11.04
CA GLY A 152 -8.20 12.67 -10.62
C GLY A 152 -7.68 14.06 -10.88
N GLY A 153 -8.42 15.03 -10.36
CA GLY A 153 -8.08 16.44 -10.37
C GLY A 153 -8.76 17.17 -9.22
N PHE A 154 -8.30 18.38 -8.94
CA PHE A 154 -8.85 19.24 -7.90
C PHE A 154 -8.73 20.70 -8.31
N GLN A 155 -9.57 21.55 -7.73
CA GLN A 155 -9.57 23.01 -7.89
C GLN A 155 -10.09 23.68 -6.63
#